data_AF-A0A6I5WIJ4-F1
#
_entry.id   AF-A0A6I5WIJ4-F1
#
_cell.length_a   1.000
_cell.length_b   1.000
_cell.length_c   1.000
_cell.angle_alpha   90.00
_cell.angle_beta   90.00
_cell.angle_gamma   90.00
#
_symmetry.space_group_name_H-M   'P 1'
#
loop_
_entity.id
_entity.type
_entity.pdbx_description
1 polymer ?
#
loop_
_entity_poly.entity_id
_entity_poly.type
_entity_poly.pdbx_seq_one_letter_code
_entity_poly.pdbx_strand_id
1 'polypeptide(L)'
;MAMTDSTGSTWRYRWAYRQNERRQRVFRDADEAWRRRDEELRRLRTLAEEFEGSTDAGSGLPLELTPGEVVFWAWPAAQLVEVRHTAVLPAPDLTVTPRPTSLRNRRPDGIRVADAGMAVITNRRLVLLGGRGRRDWTYGKMTGLAHDATAPVTLIQVLDRRRASGLLLPVDVAADFRFTLTLAFADAIEQRGAVIAQLDEAIAEHEQLKPFRPAIATPAQARLSGFVPGGRRTVAIAAGIALLVPVALLETDPSDPGRSEVAVAATPAPTMTTAAPVEAAVSPTPRREDPSPARSSPPAPSSPPSDDELCGAPANPMGYGFCSGTRIRRPAAEVCDWFDCVPEFWAGRGYLVQCRDGSVSLAGGSPRACRAYGGVRRTFRR
;
A
#
# COMPACT_ATOMS: atom_id res chain seq x y z
N MET A 1 58.84 10.77 1.65
CA MET A 1 57.92 10.51 2.77
C MET A 1 56.50 10.52 2.21
N ALA A 2 55.66 9.52 2.54
CA ALA A 2 54.25 9.53 2.13
C ALA A 2 53.41 10.27 3.17
N MET A 3 52.54 11.19 2.72
CA MET A 3 51.44 11.69 3.57
C MET A 3 50.40 10.56 3.71
N THR A 4 49.89 10.33 4.92
CA THR A 4 49.00 9.20 5.21
C THR A 4 47.52 9.57 5.01
N ASP A 5 46.73 8.64 4.46
CA ASP A 5 45.29 8.77 4.14
C ASP A 5 44.35 8.85 5.37
N SER A 6 44.80 9.43 6.48
CA SER A 6 44.10 9.51 7.76
C SER A 6 42.71 10.18 7.66
N THR A 7 42.59 11.23 6.85
CA THR A 7 41.30 11.92 6.61
C THR A 7 40.37 11.12 5.71
N GLY A 8 40.92 10.35 4.77
CA GLY A 8 40.16 9.52 3.83
C GLY A 8 39.49 8.33 4.53
N SER A 9 40.19 7.64 5.43
CA SER A 9 39.64 6.53 6.20
C SER A 9 38.53 6.99 7.17
N THR A 10 38.81 7.99 8.01
CA THR A 10 37.91 8.46 9.07
C THR A 10 36.56 8.97 8.54
N TRP A 11 36.51 9.63 7.38
CA TRP A 11 35.24 10.00 6.74
C TRP A 11 34.42 8.77 6.29
N ARG A 12 35.06 7.74 5.71
CA ARG A 12 34.37 6.53 5.22
C ARG A 12 33.74 5.73 6.37
N TYR A 13 34.41 5.61 7.51
CA TYR A 13 33.81 5.05 8.74
C TYR A 13 32.62 5.88 9.23
N ARG A 14 32.74 7.22 9.27
CA ARG A 14 31.62 8.12 9.64
C ARG A 14 30.48 8.16 8.62
N TRP A 15 30.71 7.79 7.36
CA TRP A 15 29.65 7.54 6.37
C TRP A 15 28.94 6.22 6.68
N ALA A 16 29.69 5.12 6.81
CA ALA A 16 29.16 3.78 7.04
C ALA A 16 28.31 3.72 8.32
N TYR A 17 28.81 4.31 9.41
CA TYR A 17 28.06 4.43 10.68
C TYR A 17 26.71 5.14 10.49
N ARG A 18 26.70 6.33 9.86
CA ARG A 18 25.46 7.10 9.64
C ARG A 18 24.48 6.41 8.69
N GLN A 19 24.96 5.64 7.72
CA GLN A 19 24.10 4.82 6.86
C GLN A 19 23.51 3.63 7.62
N ASN A 20 24.31 2.96 8.45
CA ASN A 20 23.85 1.87 9.30
C ASN A 20 22.81 2.36 10.30
N GLU A 21 23.02 3.47 10.99
CA GLU A 21 21.98 4.04 11.87
C GLU A 21 20.68 4.40 11.11
N ARG A 22 20.78 4.89 9.86
CA ARG A 22 19.61 5.22 9.03
C ARG A 22 18.83 3.96 8.66
N ARG A 23 19.54 2.94 8.13
CA ARG A 23 18.97 1.61 7.82
C ARG A 23 18.35 0.97 9.07
N GLN A 24 19.01 1.04 10.23
CA GLN A 24 18.53 0.51 11.51
C GLN A 24 17.38 1.29 12.16
N ARG A 25 17.23 2.60 11.87
CA ARG A 25 16.03 3.37 12.25
C ARG A 25 14.85 2.91 11.41
N VAL A 26 14.94 3.03 10.09
CA VAL A 26 13.87 2.60 9.15
C VAL A 26 13.46 1.14 9.36
N PHE A 27 14.41 0.23 9.62
CA PHE A 27 14.11 -1.16 9.95
C PHE A 27 13.31 -1.28 11.25
N ARG A 28 13.71 -0.61 12.35
CA ARG A 28 12.97 -0.67 13.63
C ARG A 28 11.58 -0.05 13.51
N ASP A 29 11.46 1.09 12.85
CA ASP A 29 10.17 1.76 12.63
C ASP A 29 9.17 0.84 11.91
N ALA A 30 9.67 0.08 10.91
CA ALA A 30 8.89 -0.91 10.17
C ALA A 30 8.63 -2.21 10.96
N ASP A 31 9.63 -2.74 11.67
CA ASP A 31 9.57 -3.96 12.48
C ASP A 31 8.63 -3.80 13.70
N GLU A 32 8.59 -2.62 14.31
CA GLU A 32 7.60 -2.26 15.33
C GLU A 32 6.18 -2.09 14.74
N ALA A 33 6.06 -1.48 13.56
CA ALA A 33 4.76 -1.37 12.89
C ALA A 33 4.22 -2.73 12.45
N TRP A 34 5.11 -3.65 12.06
CA TRP A 34 4.78 -5.03 11.75
C TRP A 34 4.36 -5.81 13.02
N ARG A 35 5.09 -5.69 14.13
CA ARG A 35 4.75 -6.31 15.43
C ARG A 35 3.37 -5.87 15.94
N ARG A 36 3.11 -4.57 16.06
CA ARG A 36 1.80 -4.05 16.53
C ARG A 36 0.63 -4.54 15.68
N ARG A 37 0.88 -4.84 14.41
CA ARG A 37 -0.12 -5.35 13.47
C ARG A 37 -0.32 -6.86 13.56
N ASP A 38 0.74 -7.61 13.83
CA ASP A 38 0.74 -9.06 14.12
C ASP A 38 0.04 -9.36 15.45
N GLU A 39 0.37 -8.57 16.50
CA GLU A 39 -0.27 -8.61 17.82
C GLU A 39 -1.78 -8.39 17.73
N GLU A 40 -2.24 -7.38 16.98
CA GLU A 40 -3.67 -7.11 16.80
C GLU A 40 -4.38 -8.20 15.96
N LEU A 41 -3.73 -8.77 14.94
CA LEU A 41 -4.29 -9.91 14.20
C LEU A 41 -4.51 -11.13 15.11
N ARG A 42 -3.49 -11.49 15.90
CA ARG A 42 -3.55 -12.63 16.83
C ARG A 42 -4.60 -12.38 17.92
N ARG A 43 -4.69 -11.14 18.44
CA ARG A 43 -5.75 -10.72 19.37
C ARG A 43 -7.15 -10.90 18.77
N LEU A 44 -7.39 -10.41 17.55
CA LEU A 44 -8.69 -10.57 16.88
C LEU A 44 -9.01 -12.05 16.60
N ARG A 45 -8.01 -12.87 16.22
CA ARG A 45 -8.15 -14.31 16.04
C ARG A 45 -8.62 -14.99 17.34
N THR A 46 -7.91 -14.78 18.45
CA THR A 46 -8.28 -15.34 19.76
C THR A 46 -9.66 -14.87 20.21
N LEU A 47 -9.99 -13.58 20.06
CA LEU A 47 -11.32 -13.05 20.39
C LEU A 47 -12.46 -13.58 19.50
N ALA A 48 -12.16 -14.16 18.33
CA ALA A 48 -13.14 -14.83 17.46
C ALA A 48 -13.34 -16.31 17.83
N GLU A 49 -12.30 -16.98 18.34
CA GLU A 49 -12.37 -18.34 18.87
C GLU A 49 -13.05 -18.38 20.25
N GLU A 50 -12.62 -17.50 21.16
CA GLU A 50 -13.15 -17.33 22.53
C GLU A 50 -14.45 -16.50 22.56
N PHE A 51 -15.15 -16.36 21.41
CA PHE A 51 -16.32 -15.50 21.30
C PHE A 51 -17.56 -16.12 21.98
N GLU A 52 -17.71 -15.86 23.27
CA GLU A 52 -18.85 -16.28 24.09
C GLU A 52 -19.54 -15.07 24.75
N GLY A 53 -20.83 -15.21 25.04
CA GLY A 53 -21.66 -14.18 25.64
C GLY A 53 -22.15 -14.59 27.02
N SER A 54 -22.32 -13.61 27.92
CA SER A 54 -22.73 -13.88 29.30
C SER A 54 -24.21 -13.53 29.53
N THR A 55 -24.88 -14.33 30.36
CA THR A 55 -26.17 -13.98 30.97
C THR A 55 -26.02 -12.82 31.95
N ASP A 56 -24.89 -12.74 32.65
CA ASP A 56 -24.65 -11.79 33.72
C ASP A 56 -24.42 -10.38 33.15
N ALA A 57 -23.84 -10.30 31.94
CA ALA A 57 -23.76 -9.08 31.14
C ALA A 57 -25.14 -8.53 30.71
N GLY A 58 -26.21 -9.33 30.84
CA GLY A 58 -27.60 -8.88 30.70
C GLY A 58 -28.21 -8.31 31.98
N SER A 59 -27.60 -8.53 33.15
CA SER A 59 -28.17 -8.13 34.44
C SER A 59 -28.21 -6.61 34.58
N GLY A 60 -29.40 -6.08 34.86
CA GLY A 60 -29.64 -4.64 35.00
C GLY A 60 -29.82 -3.87 33.68
N LEU A 61 -29.73 -4.53 32.51
CA LEU A 61 -30.13 -3.91 31.25
C LEU A 61 -31.67 -3.80 31.19
N PRO A 62 -32.24 -2.70 30.64
CA PRO A 62 -33.68 -2.57 30.42
C PRO A 62 -34.14 -3.36 29.17
N LEU A 63 -33.80 -4.65 29.11
CA LEU A 63 -34.05 -5.55 27.99
C LEU A 63 -34.57 -6.92 28.47
N GLU A 64 -35.72 -7.33 27.93
CA GLU A 64 -36.23 -8.68 28.08
C GLU A 64 -35.43 -9.64 27.19
N LEU A 65 -34.56 -10.43 27.82
CA LEU A 65 -33.83 -11.53 27.18
C LEU A 65 -34.70 -12.78 27.10
N THR A 66 -34.68 -13.44 25.94
CA THR A 66 -35.37 -14.73 25.73
C THR A 66 -34.53 -15.89 26.31
N PRO A 67 -35.12 -17.06 26.64
CA PRO A 67 -34.35 -18.17 27.22
C PRO A 67 -33.17 -18.61 26.34
N GLY A 68 -31.96 -18.62 26.89
CA GLY A 68 -30.72 -18.88 26.14
C GLY A 68 -30.25 -17.71 25.23
N GLU A 69 -30.79 -16.50 25.44
CA GLU A 69 -30.25 -15.28 24.85
C GLU A 69 -29.19 -14.68 25.78
N VAL A 70 -27.98 -14.50 25.26
CA VAL A 70 -26.83 -13.95 26.01
C VAL A 70 -26.39 -12.62 25.42
N VAL A 71 -25.80 -11.76 26.24
CA VAL A 71 -25.27 -10.45 25.81
C VAL A 71 -23.78 -10.58 25.51
N PHE A 72 -23.37 -10.14 24.32
CA PHE A 72 -21.95 -10.01 23.95
C PHE A 72 -21.40 -8.62 24.26
N TRP A 73 -22.22 -7.57 24.10
CA TRP A 73 -21.78 -6.18 24.21
C TRP A 73 -22.97 -5.23 24.46
N ALA A 74 -22.76 -4.19 25.26
CA ALA A 74 -23.74 -3.14 25.50
C ALA A 74 -23.05 -1.77 25.64
N TRP A 75 -23.65 -0.72 25.10
CA TRP A 75 -23.07 0.63 25.13
C TRP A 75 -24.11 1.76 25.17
N PRO A 76 -23.97 2.77 26.06
CA PRO A 76 -24.84 3.94 26.11
C PRO A 76 -24.53 4.96 25.00
N ALA A 77 -25.45 5.89 24.74
CA ALA A 77 -25.29 6.98 23.78
C ALA A 77 -25.04 6.58 22.30
N ALA A 78 -25.49 5.38 21.90
CA ALA A 78 -25.62 5.02 20.50
C ALA A 78 -26.78 5.80 19.84
N GLN A 79 -26.58 6.28 18.61
CA GLN A 79 -27.58 7.07 17.88
C GLN A 79 -28.24 6.24 16.77
N LEU A 80 -29.57 6.15 16.78
CA LEU A 80 -30.32 5.56 15.67
C LEU A 80 -30.16 6.43 14.43
N VAL A 81 -29.70 5.84 13.34
CA VAL A 81 -29.64 6.48 12.04
C VAL A 81 -30.54 5.81 11.01
N GLU A 82 -31.06 6.60 10.09
CA GLU A 82 -31.80 6.16 8.92
C GLU A 82 -31.22 6.81 7.65
N VAL A 83 -31.23 6.08 6.55
CA VAL A 83 -30.88 6.63 5.23
C VAL A 83 -32.11 7.33 4.63
N ARG A 84 -31.95 8.54 4.09
CA ARG A 84 -33.06 9.29 3.46
C ARG A 84 -33.60 8.62 2.19
N HIS A 85 -32.72 7.96 1.44
CA HIS A 85 -33.04 7.24 0.21
C HIS A 85 -32.92 5.73 0.44
N THR A 86 -33.62 4.92 -0.35
CA THR A 86 -33.51 3.46 -0.29
C THR A 86 -32.16 3.02 -0.87
N ALA A 87 -31.18 2.80 -0.01
CA ALA A 87 -29.93 2.14 -0.37
C ALA A 87 -30.12 0.63 -0.29
N VAL A 88 -29.86 -0.08 -1.40
CA VAL A 88 -29.61 -1.53 -1.34
C VAL A 88 -28.21 -1.69 -0.74
N LEU A 89 -28.14 -2.19 0.49
CA LEU A 89 -26.86 -2.57 1.10
C LEU A 89 -26.33 -3.84 0.40
N PRO A 90 -25.01 -4.07 0.40
CA PRO A 90 -24.49 -5.40 0.08
C PRO A 90 -25.09 -6.45 1.03
N ALA A 91 -25.08 -7.72 0.61
CA ALA A 91 -25.32 -8.83 1.53
C ALA A 91 -24.36 -8.71 2.74
N PRO A 92 -24.75 -9.19 3.94
CA PRO A 92 -23.91 -9.05 5.13
C PRO A 92 -22.55 -9.71 4.92
N ASP A 93 -21.52 -8.89 4.72
CA ASP A 93 -20.17 -9.39 4.52
C ASP A 93 -19.56 -9.78 5.87
N LEU A 94 -18.99 -10.98 5.93
CA LEU A 94 -18.32 -11.49 7.12
C LEU A 94 -16.88 -10.97 7.24
N THR A 95 -16.40 -10.17 6.28
CA THR A 95 -15.06 -9.56 6.35
C THR A 95 -14.90 -8.68 7.58
N VAL A 96 -14.14 -9.15 8.56
CA VAL A 96 -13.53 -8.29 9.57
C VAL A 96 -12.46 -7.48 8.84
N THR A 97 -12.69 -6.18 8.66
CA THR A 97 -11.71 -5.27 8.02
C THR A 97 -10.56 -5.03 8.99
N PRO A 98 -9.40 -5.70 8.84
CA PRO A 98 -8.48 -5.85 9.95
C PRO A 98 -7.47 -4.69 10.00
N ARG A 99 -7.47 -3.82 8.99
CA ARG A 99 -6.75 -2.55 8.96
C ARG A 99 -7.74 -1.41 9.22
N PRO A 100 -7.89 -0.91 10.46
CA PRO A 100 -8.78 0.20 10.74
C PRO A 100 -8.32 1.45 9.99
N THR A 101 -9.18 1.94 9.09
CA THR A 101 -9.02 3.29 8.53
C THR A 101 -9.41 4.30 9.61
N SER A 102 -8.70 5.42 9.70
CA SER A 102 -8.93 6.44 10.74
C SER A 102 -10.35 7.02 10.64
N LEU A 103 -11.25 6.54 11.49
CA LEU A 103 -12.64 6.98 11.52
C LEU A 103 -12.72 8.45 11.95
N ARG A 104 -13.56 9.22 11.25
CA ARG A 104 -13.78 10.63 11.48
C ARG A 104 -15.10 10.81 12.21
N ASN A 105 -15.14 11.69 13.21
CA ASN A 105 -16.40 12.06 13.88
C ASN A 105 -17.25 13.01 13.00
N ARG A 106 -17.59 12.56 11.79
CA ARG A 106 -18.51 13.21 10.84
C ARG A 106 -19.54 12.20 10.39
N ARG A 107 -20.82 12.52 10.56
CA ARG A 107 -21.92 11.75 9.97
C ARG A 107 -21.86 11.86 8.42
N PRO A 108 -21.97 10.76 7.67
CA PRO A 108 -22.09 10.80 6.22
C PRO A 108 -23.31 11.58 5.75
N ASP A 109 -23.24 12.13 4.54
CA ASP A 109 -24.32 12.90 3.94
C ASP A 109 -25.48 11.96 3.54
N GLY A 110 -26.72 12.49 3.52
CA GLY A 110 -27.93 11.67 3.28
C GLY A 110 -28.41 10.83 4.48
N ILE A 111 -27.65 10.73 5.56
CA ILE A 111 -28.03 10.05 6.80
C ILE A 111 -28.71 11.05 7.78
N ARG A 112 -29.84 10.64 8.38
CA ARG A 112 -30.50 11.37 9.48
C ARG A 112 -30.31 10.61 10.80
N VAL A 113 -30.14 11.34 11.90
CA VAL A 113 -30.35 10.79 13.24
C VAL A 113 -31.85 10.80 13.52
N ALA A 114 -32.37 9.72 14.10
CA ALA A 114 -33.80 9.49 14.32
C ALA A 114 -34.15 9.28 15.80
N ASP A 115 -33.21 8.80 16.62
CA ASP A 115 -33.32 8.59 18.07
C ASP A 115 -31.92 8.40 18.68
N ALA A 116 -31.80 8.30 20.00
CA ALA A 116 -30.57 7.91 20.69
C ALA A 116 -30.88 7.12 21.97
N GLY A 117 -29.94 6.28 22.42
CA GLY A 117 -30.11 5.43 23.60
C GLY A 117 -29.00 4.40 23.80
N MET A 118 -29.36 3.25 24.37
CA MET A 118 -28.43 2.15 24.66
C MET A 118 -28.51 1.08 23.58
N ALA A 119 -27.38 0.73 22.96
CA ALA A 119 -27.27 -0.38 22.01
C ALA A 119 -26.81 -1.65 22.73
N VAL A 120 -27.36 -2.81 22.36
CA VAL A 120 -27.05 -4.12 22.93
C VAL A 120 -26.95 -5.16 21.81
N ILE A 121 -25.86 -5.92 21.77
CA ILE A 121 -25.65 -7.05 20.86
C ILE A 121 -25.88 -8.34 21.65
N THR A 122 -26.81 -9.17 21.21
CA THR A 122 -27.05 -10.53 21.74
C THR A 122 -26.68 -11.59 20.70
N ASN A 123 -26.73 -12.88 21.09
CA ASN A 123 -26.64 -14.02 20.16
C ASN A 123 -27.85 -14.20 19.22
N ARG A 124 -28.85 -13.30 19.24
CA ARG A 124 -30.05 -13.38 18.39
C ARG A 124 -30.36 -12.11 17.61
N ARG A 125 -29.91 -10.95 18.10
CA ARG A 125 -30.28 -9.63 17.57
C ARG A 125 -29.33 -8.53 18.04
N LEU A 126 -29.25 -7.47 17.23
CA LEU A 126 -28.91 -6.13 17.73
C LEU A 126 -30.20 -5.46 18.22
N VAL A 127 -30.13 -4.79 19.37
CA VAL A 127 -31.22 -3.96 19.92
C VAL A 127 -30.72 -2.55 20.17
N LEU A 128 -31.58 -1.55 19.92
CA LEU A 128 -31.42 -0.20 20.47
C LEU A 128 -32.61 0.14 21.34
N LEU A 129 -32.33 0.55 22.58
CA LEU A 129 -33.26 0.99 23.59
C LEU A 129 -33.20 2.53 23.61
N GLY A 130 -33.99 3.14 22.71
CA GLY A 130 -33.97 4.59 22.45
C GLY A 130 -35.08 5.36 23.19
N GLY A 131 -34.92 6.67 23.29
CA GLY A 131 -35.90 7.57 23.91
C GLY A 131 -37.26 7.62 23.21
N ARG A 132 -37.36 7.12 21.97
CA ARG A 132 -38.60 6.96 21.19
C ARG A 132 -39.05 5.49 21.08
N GLY A 133 -38.46 4.61 21.89
CA GLY A 133 -38.82 3.19 22.02
C GLY A 133 -37.77 2.21 21.47
N ARG A 134 -38.13 0.92 21.44
CA ARG A 134 -37.25 -0.16 21.02
C ARG A 134 -37.08 -0.20 19.49
N ARG A 135 -35.85 -0.48 19.04
CA ARG A 135 -35.53 -0.97 17.69
C ARG A 135 -34.80 -2.31 17.82
N ASP A 136 -35.12 -3.24 16.94
CA ASP A 136 -34.68 -4.63 16.99
C ASP A 136 -34.27 -5.08 15.58
N TRP A 137 -33.13 -5.74 15.45
CA TRP A 137 -32.59 -6.30 14.22
C TRP A 137 -32.15 -7.75 14.45
N THR A 138 -33.13 -8.66 14.44
CA THR A 138 -32.94 -10.12 14.47
C THR A 138 -32.09 -10.60 13.29
N TYR A 139 -31.04 -11.39 13.56
CA TYR A 139 -30.07 -11.80 12.52
C TYR A 139 -30.71 -12.60 11.38
N GLY A 140 -31.61 -13.54 11.68
CA GLY A 140 -32.36 -14.33 10.69
C GLY A 140 -33.33 -13.53 9.78
N LYS A 141 -33.39 -12.20 9.90
CA LYS A 141 -34.08 -11.31 8.95
C LYS A 141 -33.13 -10.34 8.23
N MET A 142 -31.84 -10.33 8.55
CA MET A 142 -30.86 -9.37 8.03
C MET A 142 -30.47 -9.74 6.60
N THR A 143 -30.64 -8.78 5.69
CA THR A 143 -30.35 -8.93 4.25
C THR A 143 -29.24 -8.00 3.77
N GLY A 144 -28.75 -7.13 4.64
CA GLY A 144 -27.51 -6.39 4.39
C GLY A 144 -26.95 -5.77 5.67
N LEU A 145 -25.63 -5.81 5.78
CA LEU A 145 -24.84 -5.19 6.86
C LEU A 145 -23.69 -4.44 6.19
N ALA A 146 -23.50 -3.17 6.53
CA ALA A 146 -22.46 -2.35 5.93
C ALA A 146 -21.83 -1.41 6.96
N HIS A 147 -20.50 -1.48 7.09
CA HIS A 147 -19.71 -0.62 7.95
C HIS A 147 -19.07 0.50 7.11
N ASP A 148 -19.28 1.77 7.47
CA ASP A 148 -18.65 2.89 6.76
C ASP A 148 -17.13 2.91 7.05
N ALA A 149 -16.32 2.87 5.99
CA ALA A 149 -14.85 2.82 6.13
C ALA A 149 -14.22 4.10 6.71
N THR A 150 -14.98 5.20 6.83
CA THR A 150 -14.47 6.54 7.17
C THR A 150 -15.22 7.23 8.30
N ALA A 151 -16.43 6.81 8.63
CA ALA A 151 -17.25 7.31 9.73
C ALA A 151 -17.68 6.15 10.66
N PRO A 152 -17.95 6.40 11.95
CA PRO A 152 -18.39 5.36 12.91
C PRO A 152 -19.88 4.99 12.74
N VAL A 153 -20.29 4.69 11.51
CA VAL A 153 -21.65 4.28 11.14
C VAL A 153 -21.67 2.81 10.73
N THR A 154 -22.70 2.10 11.17
CA THR A 154 -23.07 0.77 10.65
C THR A 154 -24.51 0.82 10.18
N LEU A 155 -24.77 0.48 8.93
CA LEU A 155 -26.10 0.39 8.34
C LEU A 155 -26.55 -1.06 8.24
N ILE A 156 -27.85 -1.28 8.46
CA ILE A 156 -28.49 -2.60 8.50
C ILE A 156 -29.78 -2.56 7.67
N GLN A 157 -29.94 -3.56 6.81
CA GLN A 157 -31.12 -3.81 6.01
C GLN A 157 -31.71 -5.16 6.40
N VAL A 158 -33.04 -5.24 6.50
CA VAL A 158 -33.77 -6.46 6.88
C VAL A 158 -34.99 -6.67 5.97
N LEU A 159 -35.52 -7.90 5.93
CA LEU A 159 -36.69 -8.25 5.11
C LEU A 159 -37.94 -7.41 5.42
N ASP A 160 -38.20 -7.09 6.70
CA ASP A 160 -39.46 -6.45 7.14
C ASP A 160 -39.50 -4.91 7.04
N ARG A 161 -38.45 -4.26 6.52
CA ARG A 161 -38.34 -2.79 6.46
C ARG A 161 -37.87 -2.28 5.10
N ARG A 162 -38.64 -1.39 4.46
CA ARG A 162 -38.31 -0.75 3.17
C ARG A 162 -37.10 0.20 3.18
N ARG A 163 -36.48 0.48 4.33
CA ARG A 163 -35.34 1.41 4.46
C ARG A 163 -34.27 0.85 5.38
N ALA A 164 -33.02 1.01 4.95
CA ALA A 164 -31.86 0.76 5.79
C ALA A 164 -31.83 1.71 7.00
N SER A 165 -31.53 1.13 8.16
CA SER A 165 -31.43 1.81 9.45
C SER A 165 -30.23 1.23 10.21
N GLY A 166 -29.69 1.94 11.18
CA GLY A 166 -28.50 1.44 11.86
C GLY A 166 -28.05 2.34 12.99
N LEU A 167 -26.78 2.25 13.36
CA LEU A 167 -26.20 2.98 14.47
C LEU A 167 -25.04 3.89 14.03
N LEU A 168 -25.02 5.09 14.59
CA LEU A 168 -23.87 5.99 14.66
C LEU A 168 -23.35 5.94 16.10
N LEU A 169 -22.06 5.72 16.27
CA LEU A 169 -21.40 5.48 17.56
C LEU A 169 -20.24 6.46 17.80
N PRO A 170 -19.75 6.58 19.05
CA PRO A 170 -18.44 7.18 19.32
C PRO A 170 -17.33 6.47 18.54
N VAL A 171 -16.30 7.22 18.13
CA VAL A 171 -15.21 6.72 17.28
C VAL A 171 -14.38 5.64 17.97
N ASP A 172 -14.19 5.82 19.27
CA ASP A 172 -13.45 4.97 20.21
C ASP A 172 -14.02 3.54 20.31
N VAL A 173 -15.34 3.36 20.33
CA VAL A 173 -15.97 2.02 20.41
C VAL A 173 -16.44 1.46 19.07
N ALA A 174 -16.33 2.24 17.99
CA ALA A 174 -16.83 1.83 16.67
C ALA A 174 -16.05 0.65 16.06
N ALA A 175 -14.81 0.41 16.48
CA ALA A 175 -14.05 -0.78 16.06
C ALA A 175 -14.60 -2.05 16.72
N ASP A 176 -14.63 -2.07 18.06
CA ASP A 176 -15.13 -3.20 18.86
C ASP A 176 -16.58 -3.54 18.51
N PHE A 177 -17.47 -2.54 18.41
CA PHE A 177 -18.86 -2.75 18.00
C PHE A 177 -18.99 -3.48 16.66
N ARG A 178 -18.16 -3.12 15.67
CA ARG A 178 -18.20 -3.75 14.34
C ARG A 178 -17.76 -5.19 14.43
N PHE A 179 -16.62 -5.43 15.05
CA PHE A 179 -16.07 -6.77 15.24
C PHE A 179 -17.05 -7.69 15.98
N THR A 180 -17.60 -7.24 17.12
CA THR A 180 -18.60 -8.00 17.87
C THR A 180 -19.91 -8.20 17.11
N LEU A 181 -20.37 -7.23 16.30
CA LEU A 181 -21.58 -7.41 15.49
C LEU A 181 -21.35 -8.37 14.32
N THR A 182 -20.20 -8.31 13.65
CA THR A 182 -19.81 -9.28 12.61
C THR A 182 -19.73 -10.69 13.18
N LEU A 183 -19.09 -10.87 14.35
CA LEU A 183 -19.03 -12.17 15.03
C LEU A 183 -20.42 -12.67 15.48
N ALA A 184 -21.23 -11.82 16.12
CA ALA A 184 -22.56 -12.19 16.58
C ALA A 184 -23.52 -12.55 15.43
N PHE A 185 -23.38 -11.88 14.27
CA PHE A 185 -24.10 -12.25 13.06
C PHE A 185 -23.56 -13.55 12.44
N ALA A 186 -22.24 -13.71 12.33
CA ALA A 186 -21.59 -14.89 11.76
C ALA A 186 -21.91 -16.17 12.57
N ASP A 187 -21.86 -16.08 13.89
CA ASP A 187 -22.21 -17.17 14.81
C ASP A 187 -23.68 -17.58 14.66
N ALA A 188 -24.59 -16.61 14.61
CA ALA A 188 -26.02 -16.83 14.41
C ALA A 188 -26.44 -17.33 13.01
N ILE A 189 -25.49 -17.46 12.07
CA ILE A 189 -25.67 -18.15 10.78
C ILE A 189 -24.70 -19.33 10.60
N GLU A 190 -24.09 -19.80 11.69
CA GLU A 190 -23.14 -20.93 11.74
C GLU A 190 -21.87 -20.74 10.86
N GLN A 191 -21.52 -19.49 10.54
CA GLN A 191 -20.35 -19.10 9.73
C GLN A 191 -19.19 -18.50 10.54
N ARG A 192 -19.16 -18.63 11.88
CA ARG A 192 -18.04 -18.15 12.72
C ARG A 192 -16.67 -18.69 12.25
N GLY A 193 -16.63 -19.93 11.76
CA GLY A 193 -15.43 -20.53 11.17
C GLY A 193 -14.91 -19.84 9.90
N ALA A 194 -15.78 -19.20 9.11
CA ALA A 194 -15.36 -18.42 7.95
C ALA A 194 -14.65 -17.11 8.35
N VAL A 195 -15.06 -16.49 9.46
CA VAL A 195 -14.38 -15.31 10.03
C VAL A 195 -12.99 -15.70 10.57
N ILE A 196 -12.88 -16.84 11.27
CA ILE A 196 -11.60 -17.35 11.76
C ILE A 196 -10.66 -17.65 10.59
N ALA A 197 -11.12 -18.35 9.55
CA ALA A 197 -10.33 -18.62 8.34
C ALA A 197 -9.88 -17.33 7.61
N GLN A 198 -10.71 -16.29 7.59
CA GLN A 198 -10.35 -14.99 7.03
C GLN A 198 -9.28 -14.25 7.86
N LEU A 199 -9.28 -14.43 9.18
CA LEU A 199 -8.24 -13.91 10.07
C LEU A 199 -6.93 -14.70 9.94
N ASP A 200 -7.01 -16.03 9.77
CA ASP A 200 -5.85 -16.89 9.51
C ASP A 200 -5.16 -16.54 8.17
N GLU A 201 -5.91 -16.33 7.09
CA GLU A 201 -5.37 -15.85 5.81
C GLU A 201 -4.73 -14.45 5.97
N ALA A 202 -5.39 -13.54 6.70
CA ALA A 202 -4.84 -12.21 6.97
C ALA A 202 -3.55 -12.23 7.83
N ILE A 203 -3.34 -13.28 8.63
CA ILE A 203 -2.07 -13.56 9.31
C ILE A 203 -1.02 -14.08 8.31
N ALA A 204 -1.39 -15.03 7.46
CA ALA A 204 -0.48 -15.56 6.44
C ALA A 204 -0.02 -14.50 5.42
N GLU A 205 -0.89 -13.57 5.01
CA GLU A 205 -0.52 -12.38 4.22
C GLU A 205 0.44 -11.47 5.00
N HIS A 206 0.18 -11.23 6.29
CA HIS A 206 0.99 -10.32 7.12
C HIS A 206 2.37 -10.88 7.44
N GLU A 207 2.52 -12.19 7.62
CA GLU A 207 3.82 -12.83 7.82
C GLU A 207 4.72 -12.73 6.57
N GLN A 208 4.15 -12.72 5.36
CA GLN A 208 4.89 -12.47 4.11
C GLN A 208 5.45 -11.03 4.01
N LEU A 209 4.85 -10.08 4.73
CA LEU A 209 5.27 -8.66 4.75
C LEU A 209 6.31 -8.34 5.83
N LYS A 210 6.88 -9.37 6.49
CA LYS A 210 7.83 -9.21 7.60
C LYS A 210 9.13 -8.48 7.18
N PRO A 211 9.48 -7.34 7.82
CA PRO A 211 10.69 -6.60 7.48
C PRO A 211 11.97 -7.44 7.64
N PHE A 212 12.82 -7.44 6.61
CA PHE A 212 14.14 -8.07 6.67
C PHE A 212 15.17 -7.15 7.34
N ARG A 213 16.09 -7.74 8.12
CA ARG A 213 17.18 -6.98 8.75
C ARG A 213 18.12 -6.45 7.67
N PRO A 214 18.41 -5.14 7.60
CA PRO A 214 19.22 -4.56 6.54
C PRO A 214 20.69 -4.95 6.65
N ALA A 215 21.34 -5.18 5.51
CA ALA A 215 22.76 -5.46 5.44
C ALA A 215 23.62 -4.28 5.94
N ILE A 216 24.69 -4.60 6.67
CA ILE A 216 25.63 -3.64 7.25
C ILE A 216 26.44 -2.98 6.12
N ALA A 217 26.26 -1.67 5.96
CA ALA A 217 27.07 -0.86 5.05
C ALA A 217 28.51 -0.77 5.55
N THR A 218 29.48 -0.98 4.66
CA THR A 218 30.91 -1.00 4.99
C THR A 218 31.62 0.30 4.55
N PRO A 219 32.77 0.66 5.15
CA PRO A 219 33.55 1.83 4.73
C PRO A 219 34.01 1.76 3.27
N ALA A 220 34.17 0.56 2.71
CA ALA A 220 34.51 0.37 1.30
C ALA A 220 33.43 0.93 0.36
N GLN A 221 32.15 0.74 0.70
CA GLN A 221 31.00 1.23 -0.08
C GLN A 221 30.82 2.75 -0.05
N ALA A 222 31.54 3.48 0.81
CA ALA A 222 31.52 4.93 0.86
C ALA A 222 32.14 5.54 -0.41
N ARG A 223 31.30 6.03 -1.33
CA ARG A 223 31.70 6.64 -2.61
C ARG A 223 32.32 8.03 -2.41
N LEU A 224 33.42 8.33 -3.12
CA LEU A 224 34.14 9.60 -3.05
C LEU A 224 33.30 10.82 -3.49
N SER A 225 32.20 10.63 -4.22
CA SER A 225 31.24 11.70 -4.54
C SER A 225 30.54 12.33 -3.32
N GLY A 226 30.67 11.73 -2.13
CA GLY A 226 30.26 12.33 -0.86
C GLY A 226 31.20 13.44 -0.35
N PHE A 227 32.30 13.75 -1.04
CA PHE A 227 33.30 14.74 -0.65
C PHE A 227 32.89 16.19 -0.98
N VAL A 228 31.69 16.60 -0.54
CA VAL A 228 31.30 18.02 -0.43
C VAL A 228 31.06 18.35 1.06
N PRO A 229 32.12 18.59 1.85
CA PRO A 229 32.00 19.00 3.24
C PRO A 229 31.58 20.47 3.33
N GLY A 230 30.27 20.72 3.28
CA GLY A 230 29.69 22.07 3.38
C GLY A 230 28.47 22.23 2.47
N GLY A 231 27.45 22.95 2.94
CA GLY A 231 26.22 23.13 2.19
C GLY A 231 26.34 24.19 1.09
N ARG A 232 26.03 23.83 -0.16
CA ARG A 232 25.51 24.72 -1.23
C ARG A 232 26.10 26.16 -1.30
N ARG A 233 27.43 26.35 -1.31
CA ARG A 233 28.12 27.59 -1.73
C ARG A 233 29.64 27.38 -1.77
N THR A 234 30.20 27.20 -2.98
CA THR A 234 31.55 27.58 -3.48
C THR A 234 31.98 26.64 -4.62
N VAL A 235 31.44 26.84 -5.83
CA VAL A 235 32.18 26.50 -7.05
C VAL A 235 32.92 27.77 -7.45
N ALA A 236 34.10 27.97 -6.85
CA ALA A 236 34.92 29.15 -7.07
C ALA A 236 35.97 28.84 -8.14
N ILE A 237 35.73 29.37 -9.34
CA ILE A 237 36.70 29.76 -10.38
C ILE A 237 38.02 28.97 -10.41
N ALA A 238 38.09 28.00 -11.33
CA ALA A 238 39.34 27.48 -11.89
C ALA A 238 39.28 27.51 -13.44
N ALA A 239 38.76 28.63 -13.98
CA ALA A 239 38.69 28.90 -15.41
C ALA A 239 39.62 30.08 -15.74
N GLY A 240 40.85 29.78 -16.10
CA GLY A 240 41.85 30.77 -16.49
C GLY A 240 42.70 30.23 -17.64
N ILE A 241 42.85 31.03 -18.70
CA ILE A 241 43.60 30.74 -19.94
C ILE A 241 42.93 29.63 -20.78
N ALA A 242 42.46 29.83 -22.02
CA ALA A 242 42.27 31.02 -22.84
C ALA A 242 40.95 30.83 -23.65
N LEU A 243 40.29 31.82 -24.25
CA LEU A 243 40.79 32.63 -25.38
C LEU A 243 40.02 33.97 -25.48
N LEU A 244 40.68 35.00 -25.99
CA LEU A 244 40.12 36.34 -26.21
C LEU A 244 39.44 36.46 -27.57
N VAL A 245 38.13 36.78 -27.59
CA VAL A 245 37.50 37.56 -28.67
C VAL A 245 36.41 38.47 -28.08
N PRO A 246 36.62 39.80 -28.00
CA PRO A 246 35.56 40.76 -27.77
C PRO A 246 35.10 41.41 -29.09
N VAL A 247 33.80 41.69 -29.24
CA VAL A 247 33.26 42.81 -30.06
C VAL A 247 31.77 43.04 -29.77
N ALA A 248 31.39 44.33 -29.73
CA ALA A 248 30.05 44.95 -29.85
C ALA A 248 28.76 44.20 -29.40
N LEU A 249 28.14 44.75 -28.36
CA LEU A 249 26.80 45.40 -28.38
C LEU A 249 25.75 44.92 -29.40
N LEU A 250 24.57 44.54 -28.88
CA LEU A 250 23.32 45.23 -29.19
C LEU A 250 22.26 44.96 -28.10
N GLU A 251 21.51 45.99 -27.72
CA GLU A 251 20.34 45.89 -26.84
C GLU A 251 19.08 45.65 -27.69
N THR A 252 18.21 44.71 -27.32
CA THR A 252 16.74 44.79 -27.49
C THR A 252 16.01 43.58 -26.88
N ASP A 253 15.34 43.81 -25.75
CA ASP A 253 13.94 43.37 -25.57
C ASP A 253 13.05 44.45 -26.26
N PRO A 254 11.74 44.24 -26.57
CA PRO A 254 10.82 43.35 -25.86
C PRO A 254 9.76 42.58 -26.69
N SER A 255 8.98 41.76 -25.98
CA SER A 255 7.53 41.50 -26.13
C SER A 255 6.92 40.84 -27.39
N ASP A 256 6.29 39.69 -27.13
CA ASP A 256 5.11 39.13 -27.81
C ASP A 256 3.95 40.15 -27.93
N PRO A 257 3.20 40.20 -29.06
CA PRO A 257 1.90 39.52 -29.06
C PRO A 257 1.54 38.79 -30.38
N GLY A 258 1.15 37.52 -30.28
CA GLY A 258 0.77 36.68 -31.43
C GLY A 258 -0.65 36.88 -32.01
N ARG A 259 -0.95 36.14 -33.08
CA ARG A 259 -2.31 35.93 -33.63
C ARG A 259 -2.41 34.57 -34.34
N SER A 260 -3.65 34.10 -34.54
CA SER A 260 -4.05 32.97 -35.40
C SER A 260 -3.49 33.07 -36.85
N GLU A 261 -3.56 32.07 -37.73
CA GLU A 261 -4.48 30.92 -37.89
C GLU A 261 -3.72 29.77 -38.62
N VAL A 262 -4.22 28.62 -39.11
CA VAL A 262 -5.55 28.09 -39.49
C VAL A 262 -5.66 26.62 -39.05
N ALA A 263 -6.88 26.05 -38.97
CA ALA A 263 -7.13 24.63 -38.66
C ALA A 263 -7.06 23.70 -39.89
N VAL A 264 -6.76 22.41 -39.66
CA VAL A 264 -7.12 21.30 -40.57
C VAL A 264 -7.71 20.16 -39.74
N ALA A 265 -8.90 19.70 -40.12
CA ALA A 265 -9.56 18.53 -39.55
C ALA A 265 -9.61 17.39 -40.59
N ALA A 266 -9.34 16.16 -40.17
CA ALA A 266 -9.54 14.97 -40.99
C ALA A 266 -9.84 13.75 -40.10
N THR A 267 -11.12 13.46 -39.91
CA THR A 267 -11.60 12.15 -39.44
C THR A 267 -12.16 11.40 -40.64
N PRO A 268 -11.83 10.12 -40.79
CA PRO A 268 -12.88 9.17 -41.12
C PRO A 268 -12.85 7.90 -40.25
N ALA A 269 -14.04 7.34 -40.06
CA ALA A 269 -14.35 6.01 -39.53
C ALA A 269 -15.79 5.66 -39.99
N PRO A 270 -16.32 4.44 -39.81
CA PRO A 270 -15.66 3.17 -39.50
C PRO A 270 -15.94 2.11 -40.60
N THR A 271 -15.52 0.86 -40.40
CA THR A 271 -16.08 -0.31 -41.12
C THR A 271 -16.39 -1.43 -40.13
N MET A 272 -17.59 -2.02 -40.23
CA MET A 272 -18.00 -3.22 -39.49
C MET A 272 -17.86 -4.47 -40.37
N THR A 273 -17.52 -5.62 -39.76
CA THR A 273 -17.83 -6.97 -40.26
C THR A 273 -18.18 -7.87 -39.07
N THR A 274 -19.10 -8.80 -39.27
CA THR A 274 -19.73 -9.64 -38.22
C THR A 274 -19.75 -11.11 -38.66
N ALA A 275 -19.95 -12.04 -37.71
CA ALA A 275 -20.18 -13.49 -37.91
C ALA A 275 -18.95 -14.30 -38.41
N ALA A 276 -18.81 -15.61 -38.14
CA ALA A 276 -19.52 -16.56 -37.26
C ALA A 276 -18.56 -17.77 -36.97
N PRO A 277 -18.86 -18.68 -36.00
CA PRO A 277 -17.94 -19.78 -35.66
C PRO A 277 -17.97 -20.94 -36.66
N VAL A 278 -16.92 -21.77 -36.65
CA VAL A 278 -16.87 -23.07 -37.31
C VAL A 278 -16.34 -24.13 -36.33
N GLU A 279 -17.03 -25.26 -36.28
CA GLU A 279 -16.79 -26.42 -35.42
C GLU A 279 -16.38 -27.63 -36.27
N ALA A 280 -15.24 -28.29 -35.99
CA ALA A 280 -14.94 -29.62 -36.56
C ALA A 280 -13.76 -30.37 -35.89
N ALA A 281 -14.05 -31.62 -35.48
CA ALA A 281 -13.23 -32.84 -35.66
C ALA A 281 -11.70 -32.85 -35.39
N VAL A 282 -11.35 -33.20 -34.14
CA VAL A 282 -10.53 -34.36 -33.73
C VAL A 282 -9.81 -35.20 -34.81
N SER A 283 -8.49 -35.40 -34.66
CA SER A 283 -7.81 -36.72 -34.75
C SER A 283 -6.37 -36.71 -34.18
N PRO A 284 -5.85 -37.80 -33.55
CA PRO A 284 -4.55 -37.79 -32.85
C PRO A 284 -3.45 -38.66 -33.50
N THR A 285 -2.17 -38.26 -33.38
CA THR A 285 -0.98 -39.11 -33.65
C THR A 285 0.29 -38.43 -33.09
N PRO A 286 1.41 -39.14 -32.83
CA PRO A 286 1.56 -40.08 -31.73
C PRO A 286 2.59 -39.62 -30.68
N ARG A 287 2.65 -40.37 -29.56
CA ARG A 287 3.67 -40.26 -28.50
C ARG A 287 5.09 -40.45 -29.06
N ARG A 288 6.06 -39.66 -28.58
CA ARG A 288 7.50 -39.94 -28.67
C ARG A 288 8.08 -39.98 -27.25
N GLU A 289 9.01 -40.89 -27.02
CA GLU A 289 9.66 -41.11 -25.72
C GLU A 289 11.03 -40.43 -25.66
N ASP A 290 11.34 -39.85 -24.49
CA ASP A 290 12.67 -39.60 -23.90
C ASP A 290 13.73 -38.77 -24.68
N PRO A 291 14.71 -38.09 -24.03
CA PRO A 291 15.46 -38.58 -22.85
C PRO A 291 15.56 -37.66 -21.61
N SER A 292 15.50 -38.31 -20.46
CA SER A 292 16.42 -38.21 -19.30
C SER A 292 17.18 -36.89 -19.03
N PRO A 293 16.99 -36.24 -17.86
CA PRO A 293 17.63 -34.95 -17.54
C PRO A 293 19.10 -35.09 -17.10
N ALA A 294 20.02 -34.57 -17.92
CA ALA A 294 21.41 -34.38 -17.53
C ALA A 294 21.56 -33.28 -16.46
N ARG A 295 22.36 -33.52 -15.43
CA ARG A 295 22.62 -32.55 -14.35
C ARG A 295 23.62 -31.48 -14.82
N SER A 296 23.18 -30.23 -14.95
CA SER A 296 24.08 -29.11 -15.22
C SER A 296 24.80 -28.66 -13.94
N SER A 297 26.13 -28.56 -13.99
CA SER A 297 26.94 -27.97 -12.92
C SER A 297 26.76 -26.44 -12.85
N PRO A 298 26.94 -25.79 -11.68
CA PRO A 298 26.92 -24.33 -11.57
C PRO A 298 28.07 -23.67 -12.35
N PRO A 299 27.86 -22.51 -12.99
CA PRO A 299 28.94 -21.75 -13.62
C PRO A 299 29.85 -21.06 -12.60
N ALA A 300 31.13 -20.91 -12.94
CA ALA A 300 32.10 -20.18 -12.14
C ALA A 300 31.84 -18.65 -12.17
N PRO A 301 32.19 -17.90 -11.10
CA PRO A 301 31.96 -16.46 -11.04
C PRO A 301 32.80 -15.71 -12.09
N SER A 302 32.14 -14.86 -12.87
CA SER A 302 32.80 -13.99 -13.86
C SER A 302 33.49 -12.79 -13.19
N SER A 303 34.58 -12.32 -13.80
CA SER A 303 35.28 -11.09 -13.39
C SER A 303 34.34 -9.87 -13.38
N PRO A 304 34.56 -8.88 -12.49
CA PRO A 304 33.78 -7.64 -12.52
C PRO A 304 34.01 -6.86 -13.83
N PRO A 305 32.97 -6.22 -14.40
CA PRO A 305 33.11 -5.40 -15.59
C PRO A 305 33.94 -4.14 -15.32
N SER A 306 34.56 -3.61 -16.37
CA SER A 306 35.40 -2.41 -16.33
C SER A 306 34.58 -1.11 -16.30
N ASP A 307 35.16 -0.03 -15.76
CA ASP A 307 34.47 1.28 -15.66
C ASP A 307 34.09 1.87 -17.03
N ASP A 308 34.82 1.53 -18.10
CA ASP A 308 34.53 1.92 -19.47
C ASP A 308 33.23 1.27 -19.99
N GLU A 309 33.01 -0.02 -19.72
CA GLU A 309 31.78 -0.74 -20.10
C GLU A 309 30.54 -0.17 -19.38
N LEU A 310 30.71 0.30 -18.14
CA LEU A 310 29.64 0.92 -17.36
C LEU A 310 29.38 2.37 -17.76
N CYS A 311 30.28 3.01 -18.52
CA CYS A 311 30.12 4.38 -19.05
C CYS A 311 29.86 5.43 -17.94
N GLY A 312 30.58 5.28 -16.83
CA GLY A 312 30.42 6.10 -15.62
C GLY A 312 29.13 5.84 -14.83
N ALA A 313 28.45 4.71 -15.05
CA ALA A 313 27.53 4.15 -14.06
C ALA A 313 28.32 3.55 -12.89
N PRO A 314 27.80 3.57 -11.65
CA PRO A 314 28.50 2.96 -10.52
C PRO A 314 28.77 1.46 -10.71
N ALA A 315 29.97 1.00 -10.37
CA ALA A 315 30.36 -0.41 -10.35
C ALA A 315 29.32 -1.29 -9.65
N ASN A 316 28.85 -2.33 -10.35
CA ASN A 316 27.79 -3.23 -9.91
C ASN A 316 27.90 -4.60 -10.61
N PRO A 317 27.56 -5.73 -9.94
CA PRO A 317 27.70 -7.08 -10.51
C PRO A 317 26.66 -7.38 -11.61
N MET A 318 25.61 -6.57 -11.71
CA MET A 318 24.53 -6.76 -12.69
C MET A 318 24.91 -6.24 -14.08
N GLY A 319 26.06 -5.57 -14.24
CA GLY A 319 26.50 -4.98 -15.51
C GLY A 319 25.63 -3.81 -15.99
N TYR A 320 25.00 -3.08 -15.08
CA TYR A 320 24.10 -1.97 -15.42
C TYR A 320 24.91 -0.70 -15.75
N GLY A 321 25.06 -0.42 -17.04
CA GLY A 321 25.70 0.78 -17.57
C GLY A 321 24.71 1.90 -17.90
N PHE A 322 25.18 2.96 -18.58
CA PHE A 322 24.32 4.05 -19.08
C PHE A 322 24.20 4.15 -20.62
N CYS A 323 25.08 3.50 -21.38
CA CYS A 323 25.33 3.85 -22.78
C CYS A 323 24.91 2.76 -23.79
N SER A 324 25.49 1.57 -23.70
CA SER A 324 25.08 0.36 -24.45
C SER A 324 23.85 -0.31 -23.82
N GLY A 325 23.15 -1.16 -24.57
CA GLY A 325 22.11 -2.05 -24.03
C GLY A 325 20.67 -1.52 -24.00
N THR A 326 19.75 -2.39 -23.56
CA THR A 326 18.30 -2.18 -23.46
C THR A 326 17.91 -1.45 -22.17
N ARG A 327 16.73 -0.81 -22.12
CA ARG A 327 16.24 -0.16 -20.88
C ARG A 327 15.77 -1.23 -19.89
N ILE A 328 16.40 -1.30 -18.72
CA ILE A 328 16.09 -2.30 -17.69
C ILE A 328 14.70 -2.04 -17.10
N ARG A 329 13.72 -2.89 -17.44
CA ARG A 329 12.34 -2.85 -16.91
C ARG A 329 12.11 -3.80 -15.73
N ARG A 330 12.91 -4.87 -15.65
CA ARG A 330 12.95 -5.83 -14.55
C ARG A 330 14.39 -5.86 -14.02
N PRO A 331 14.75 -5.03 -13.04
CA PRO A 331 16.06 -5.12 -12.40
C PRO A 331 16.14 -6.40 -11.53
N ALA A 332 17.34 -6.84 -11.20
CA ALA A 332 17.55 -7.92 -10.24
C ALA A 332 17.07 -7.49 -8.84
N ALA A 333 16.66 -8.44 -7.99
CA ALA A 333 16.14 -8.14 -6.65
C ALA A 333 17.15 -7.38 -5.78
N GLU A 334 18.44 -7.72 -5.92
CA GLU A 334 19.60 -7.08 -5.26
C GLU A 334 19.93 -5.66 -5.76
N VAL A 335 19.18 -5.08 -6.71
CA VAL A 335 19.51 -3.76 -7.29
C VAL A 335 19.65 -2.65 -6.23
N CYS A 336 18.85 -2.73 -5.17
CA CYS A 336 18.87 -1.74 -4.08
C CYS A 336 19.96 -1.99 -3.02
N ASP A 337 20.72 -3.06 -3.11
CA ASP A 337 21.93 -3.28 -2.31
C ASP A 337 23.14 -2.55 -2.91
N TRP A 338 23.14 -2.35 -4.24
CA TRP A 338 24.21 -1.69 -5.01
C TRP A 338 23.92 -0.23 -5.36
N PHE A 339 22.64 0.17 -5.38
CA PHE A 339 22.19 1.51 -5.73
C PHE A 339 21.28 2.12 -4.65
N ASP A 340 21.40 3.42 -4.43
CA ASP A 340 20.57 4.17 -3.48
C ASP A 340 19.13 4.33 -4.01
N CYS A 341 18.33 3.27 -3.87
CA CYS A 341 16.93 3.25 -4.29
C CYS A 341 16.05 4.25 -3.52
N VAL A 342 15.10 4.88 -4.22
CA VAL A 342 14.03 5.69 -3.61
C VAL A 342 13.07 4.79 -2.78
N PRO A 343 12.41 5.30 -1.72
CA PRO A 343 11.59 4.45 -0.84
C PRO A 343 10.47 3.66 -1.52
N GLU A 344 9.88 4.20 -2.59
CA GLU A 344 8.81 3.55 -3.38
C GLU A 344 9.35 2.80 -4.61
N PHE A 345 10.63 2.42 -4.64
CA PHE A 345 11.29 1.88 -5.83
C PHE A 345 10.51 0.75 -6.53
N TRP A 346 10.10 -0.27 -5.78
CA TRP A 346 9.40 -1.45 -6.32
C TRP A 346 7.94 -1.20 -6.73
N ALA A 347 7.36 -0.05 -6.37
CA ALA A 347 6.06 0.40 -6.91
C ALA A 347 6.18 1.02 -8.32
N GLY A 348 7.40 1.24 -8.81
CA GLY A 348 7.67 1.79 -10.15
C GLY A 348 7.35 0.79 -11.27
N ARG A 349 6.59 1.25 -12.28
CA ARG A 349 6.15 0.45 -13.45
C ARG A 349 6.84 0.85 -14.77
N GLY A 350 8.03 1.44 -14.70
CA GLY A 350 8.71 2.11 -15.80
C GLY A 350 9.94 1.36 -16.33
N TYR A 351 11.09 2.00 -16.21
CA TYR A 351 12.43 1.43 -16.38
C TYR A 351 13.41 2.12 -15.42
N LEU A 352 14.57 1.50 -15.21
CA LEU A 352 15.57 1.91 -14.23
C LEU A 352 16.24 3.24 -14.64
N VAL A 353 16.15 4.26 -13.79
CA VAL A 353 16.71 5.60 -14.02
C VAL A 353 17.46 6.12 -12.79
N GLN A 354 18.52 6.88 -13.03
CA GLN A 354 19.20 7.68 -12.00
C GLN A 354 18.55 9.07 -11.95
N CYS A 355 18.22 9.53 -10.74
CA CYS A 355 17.75 10.88 -10.45
C CYS A 355 18.93 11.88 -10.32
N ARG A 356 18.66 13.19 -10.33
CA ARG A 356 19.73 14.21 -10.26
C ARG A 356 20.55 14.16 -8.97
N ASP A 357 19.94 13.79 -7.85
CA ASP A 357 20.60 13.61 -6.55
C ASP A 357 21.47 12.33 -6.47
N GLY A 358 21.42 11.47 -7.48
CA GLY A 358 22.15 10.20 -7.55
C GLY A 358 21.34 8.98 -7.14
N SER A 359 20.14 9.17 -6.56
CA SER A 359 19.23 8.07 -6.22
C SER A 359 18.70 7.34 -7.46
N VAL A 360 18.14 6.14 -7.28
CA VAL A 360 17.70 5.28 -8.39
C VAL A 360 16.22 4.92 -8.24
N SER A 361 15.50 4.90 -9.37
CA SER A 361 14.04 4.70 -9.42
C SER A 361 13.64 3.82 -10.59
N LEU A 362 12.63 2.96 -10.40
CA LEU A 362 11.99 2.17 -11.45
C LEU A 362 10.83 2.92 -12.15
N ALA A 363 10.72 4.23 -11.95
CA ALA A 363 9.66 5.07 -12.52
C ALA A 363 9.98 5.63 -13.94
N GLY A 364 11.09 5.24 -14.57
CA GLY A 364 11.54 5.77 -15.85
C GLY A 364 10.48 5.72 -16.96
N GLY A 365 10.35 6.82 -17.71
CA GLY A 365 9.28 7.02 -18.70
C GLY A 365 8.01 7.67 -18.17
N SER A 366 7.85 7.81 -16.84
CA SER A 366 6.76 8.61 -16.25
C SER A 366 7.10 10.11 -16.24
N PRO A 367 6.14 11.03 -16.52
CA PRO A 367 6.30 12.48 -16.31
C PRO A 367 6.35 12.88 -14.82
N ARG A 368 6.35 11.90 -13.91
CA ARG A 368 6.61 12.07 -12.46
C ARG A 368 7.92 11.41 -12.01
N ALA A 369 8.67 10.77 -12.91
CA ALA A 369 9.94 10.10 -12.60
C ALA A 369 10.92 11.07 -11.93
N CYS A 370 11.50 10.65 -10.80
CA CYS A 370 12.45 11.44 -10.02
C CYS A 370 11.96 12.85 -9.59
N ARG A 371 10.64 13.14 -9.58
CA ARG A 371 10.14 14.51 -9.33
C ARG A 371 10.58 15.11 -7.99
N ALA A 372 10.58 14.32 -6.92
CA ALA A 372 11.08 14.74 -5.60
C ALA A 372 12.63 14.77 -5.51
N TYR A 373 13.32 14.24 -6.52
CA TYR A 373 14.75 13.91 -6.54
C TYR A 373 15.49 14.69 -7.65
N GLY A 374 14.97 15.88 -8.00
CA GLY A 374 15.55 16.79 -8.99
C GLY A 374 15.35 16.41 -10.47
N GLY A 375 14.48 15.45 -10.76
CA GLY A 375 14.23 14.93 -12.11
C GLY A 375 15.23 13.86 -12.56
N VAL A 376 14.94 13.24 -13.72
CA VAL A 376 15.79 12.18 -14.28
C VAL A 376 17.11 12.76 -14.79
N ARG A 377 18.21 12.09 -14.47
CA ARG A 377 19.58 12.44 -14.91
C ARG A 377 20.08 11.53 -16.01
N ARG A 378 19.97 10.20 -15.83
CA ARG A 378 20.40 9.16 -16.78
C ARG A 378 19.47 7.95 -16.72
N THR A 379 19.48 7.14 -17.78
CA THR A 379 18.75 5.86 -17.86
C THR A 379 19.74 4.71 -17.77
N PHE A 380 19.51 3.75 -16.88
CA PHE A 380 20.34 2.54 -16.81
C PHE A 380 19.97 1.56 -17.92
N ARG A 381 20.97 0.81 -18.38
CA ARG A 381 20.86 -0.12 -19.48
C ARG A 381 21.66 -1.41 -19.26
N ARG A 382 21.22 -2.48 -19.93
CA ARG A 382 21.92 -3.76 -20.11
C ARG A 382 21.47 -4.39 -21.42
#